data_AF-A0A4V1UFB1-F1
#
_entry.id   AF-A0A4V1UFB1-F1
#
_cell.length_a   1.000
_cell.length_b   1.000
_cell.length_c   1.000
_cell.angle_alpha   90.00
_cell.angle_beta   90.00
_cell.angle_gamma   90.00
#
_symmetry.space_group_name_H-M   'P 1'
#
loop_
_entity.id
_entity.type
_entity.pdbx_description
1 polymer ?
#
loop_
_entity_poly.entity_id
_entity_poly.type
_entity_poly.pdbx_seq_one_letter_code
_entity_poly.pdbx_strand_id
1 'polypeptide(L)'
;MTAAGKHVQGYNGAAEWRILANGVITGSVDPAVVGRVRSGAFFGAYGYFYPSRFDLRSVHLGVRQSQGRSFDVLKIQPAGGKPRDLWFDRGTGLLGLVVDDAGGASVTVELSDYRRIGPVLIPFKAKAYGGDLTSPQERVVERVDFIPADRSKFSLAPPPKP
;
A
#
# COMPACT_ATOMS: atom_id res chain seq x y z
N MET A 1 22.93 7.33 -1.22
CA MET A 1 23.06 6.70 -2.56
C MET A 1 22.35 7.58 -3.56
N THR A 2 23.08 8.23 -4.44
CA THR A 2 22.53 8.99 -5.56
C THR A 2 21.89 8.01 -6.54
N ALA A 3 20.59 8.18 -6.81
CA ALA A 3 19.78 7.32 -7.67
C ALA A 3 20.09 7.57 -9.17
N ALA A 4 21.35 7.42 -9.58
CA ALA A 4 21.69 7.54 -10.99
C ALA A 4 20.93 6.48 -11.80
N GLY A 5 20.04 6.92 -12.69
CA GLY A 5 19.25 6.07 -13.59
C GLY A 5 18.00 5.42 -13.00
N LYS A 6 17.61 5.69 -11.74
CA LYS A 6 16.40 5.11 -11.13
C LYS A 6 15.32 6.16 -10.92
N HIS A 7 14.10 5.87 -11.37
CA HIS A 7 12.91 6.60 -10.95
C HIS A 7 12.54 6.17 -9.53
N VAL A 8 12.53 7.11 -8.58
CA VAL A 8 12.13 6.88 -7.19
C VAL A 8 10.98 7.82 -6.86
N GLN A 9 9.98 7.36 -6.13
CA GLN A 9 8.86 8.20 -5.70
C GLN A 9 8.39 7.84 -4.30
N GLY A 10 7.71 8.76 -3.62
CA GLY A 10 7.19 8.54 -2.27
C GLY A 10 6.24 9.64 -1.79
N TYR A 11 5.75 9.48 -0.57
CA TYR A 11 4.92 10.45 0.15
C TYR A 11 5.54 10.69 1.51
N ASN A 12 5.76 11.95 1.89
CA ASN A 12 6.36 12.30 3.17
C ASN A 12 5.35 12.71 4.26
N GLY A 13 4.05 12.51 4.03
CA GLY A 13 2.98 12.95 4.93
C GLY A 13 2.36 14.30 4.56
N ALA A 14 3.08 15.13 3.79
CA ALA A 14 2.58 16.40 3.27
C ALA A 14 2.40 16.35 1.74
N ALA A 15 3.47 15.99 1.02
CA ALA A 15 3.53 16.03 -0.44
C ALA A 15 4.08 14.74 -1.03
N GLU A 16 3.70 14.51 -2.30
CA GLU A 16 4.38 13.53 -3.14
C GLU A 16 5.76 14.08 -3.55
N TRP A 17 6.74 13.20 -3.59
CA TRP A 17 8.07 13.52 -4.08
C TRP A 17 8.55 12.41 -5.01
N ARG A 18 9.33 12.78 -6.01
CA ARG A 18 10.00 11.83 -6.91
C ARG A 18 11.35 12.35 -7.38
N ILE A 19 12.24 11.41 -7.67
CA ILE A 19 13.53 11.62 -8.31
C ILE A 19 13.42 10.94 -9.68
N LEU A 20 13.49 11.72 -10.75
CA LEU A 20 13.48 11.21 -12.12
C LEU A 20 14.82 10.52 -12.44
N ALA A 21 14.84 9.72 -13.50
CA ALA A 21 16.06 8.97 -13.87
C ALA A 21 17.26 9.88 -14.19
N ASN A 22 17.01 11.12 -14.60
CA ASN A 22 18.02 12.16 -14.82
C ASN A 22 18.42 12.92 -13.53
N GLY A 23 17.96 12.49 -12.36
CA GLY A 23 18.25 13.09 -11.06
C GLY A 23 17.39 14.30 -10.67
N VAL A 24 16.49 14.75 -11.55
CA VAL A 24 15.60 15.88 -11.24
C VAL A 24 14.63 15.49 -10.12
N ILE A 25 14.60 16.30 -9.07
CA ILE A 25 13.67 16.18 -7.96
C ILE A 25 12.41 16.98 -8.30
N THR A 26 11.24 16.35 -8.20
CA THR A 26 9.95 16.99 -8.46
C THR A 26 8.84 16.37 -7.60
N GLY A 27 7.62 16.91 -7.71
CA GLY A 27 6.42 16.41 -7.05
C GLY A 27 5.20 16.91 -7.78
N SER A 28 4.07 16.22 -7.63
CA SER A 28 2.80 16.58 -8.21
C SER A 28 1.89 17.21 -7.16
N VAL A 29 1.25 18.30 -7.57
CA VAL A 29 0.16 18.97 -6.83
C VAL A 29 -1.22 18.57 -7.36
N ASP A 30 -1.28 17.70 -8.38
CA ASP A 30 -2.55 17.20 -8.92
C ASP A 30 -3.27 16.39 -7.83
N PRO A 31 -4.50 16.77 -7.43
CA PRO A 31 -5.25 16.08 -6.40
C PRO A 31 -5.45 14.58 -6.66
N ALA A 32 -5.59 14.17 -7.92
CA ALA A 32 -5.73 12.76 -8.28
C ALA A 32 -4.44 11.99 -8.03
N VAL A 33 -3.29 12.57 -8.39
CA VAL A 33 -1.97 11.97 -8.17
C VAL A 33 -1.66 11.91 -6.67
N VAL A 34 -1.87 13.02 -5.95
CA VAL A 34 -1.64 13.12 -4.50
C VAL A 34 -2.52 12.10 -3.76
N GLY A 35 -3.81 12.01 -4.09
CA GLY A 35 -4.73 11.06 -3.48
C GLY A 35 -4.30 9.61 -3.70
N ARG A 36 -3.87 9.25 -4.92
CA ARG A 36 -3.35 7.91 -5.23
C ARG A 36 -2.09 7.58 -4.44
N VAL A 37 -1.11 8.48 -4.40
CA VAL A 37 0.17 8.25 -3.73
C VAL A 37 0.00 8.20 -2.20
N ARG A 38 -0.84 9.07 -1.64
CA ARG A 38 -1.23 9.00 -0.21
C ARG A 38 -1.87 7.65 0.14
N SER A 39 -2.76 7.15 -0.72
CA SER A 39 -3.39 5.83 -0.53
C SER A 39 -2.37 4.70 -0.57
N GLY A 40 -1.47 4.74 -1.57
CA GLY A 40 -0.38 3.78 -1.68
C GLY A 40 0.50 3.74 -0.43
N ALA A 41 0.86 4.90 0.11
CA ALA A 41 1.62 5.00 1.36
C ALA A 41 0.84 4.46 2.57
N PHE A 42 -0.44 4.84 2.70
CA PHE A 42 -1.30 4.38 3.80
C PHE A 42 -1.48 2.86 3.81
N PHE A 43 -1.85 2.25 2.68
CA PHE A 43 -2.07 0.81 2.59
C PHE A 43 -0.74 0.03 2.64
N GLY A 44 0.32 0.54 2.00
CA GLY A 44 1.64 -0.09 2.03
C GLY A 44 2.28 -0.08 3.42
N ALA A 45 1.96 0.90 4.26
CA ALA A 45 2.39 0.96 5.65
C ALA A 45 1.43 0.26 6.62
N TYR A 46 0.43 -0.47 6.13
CA TYR A 46 -0.61 -1.12 6.94
C TYR A 46 -1.36 -0.15 7.88
N GLY A 47 -1.56 1.11 7.45
CA GLY A 47 -2.12 2.18 8.28
C GLY A 47 -3.52 1.89 8.84
N TYR A 48 -4.27 1.01 8.19
CA TYR A 48 -5.60 0.56 8.61
C TYR A 48 -5.61 -0.24 9.92
N PHE A 49 -4.48 -0.79 10.37
CA PHE A 49 -4.36 -1.39 11.71
C PHE A 49 -4.11 -0.36 12.82
N TYR A 50 -3.87 0.91 12.46
CA TYR A 50 -3.52 1.97 13.40
C TYR A 50 -4.46 3.18 13.28
N PRO A 51 -5.78 3.01 13.52
CA PRO A 51 -6.77 4.09 13.36
C PRO A 51 -6.51 5.28 14.30
N SER A 52 -5.77 5.12 15.39
CA SER A 52 -5.36 6.23 16.28
C SER A 52 -4.20 7.06 15.73
N ARG A 53 -3.50 6.60 14.69
CA ARG A 53 -2.37 7.30 14.06
C ARG A 53 -2.72 7.96 12.75
N PHE A 54 -3.78 7.51 12.09
CA PHE A 54 -4.18 7.95 10.76
C PHE A 54 -5.69 8.16 10.70
N ASP A 55 -6.10 9.33 10.24
CA ASP A 55 -7.50 9.61 9.96
C ASP A 55 -7.97 8.74 8.79
N LEU A 56 -9.02 7.96 9.05
CA LEU A 56 -9.66 7.09 8.06
C LEU A 56 -11.17 7.02 8.29
N ARG A 57 -11.89 6.66 7.23
CA ARG A 57 -13.28 6.20 7.30
C ARG A 57 -13.31 4.71 6.97
N SER A 58 -14.14 3.95 7.69
CA SER A 58 -14.35 2.54 7.43
C SER A 58 -15.83 2.21 7.37
N VAL A 59 -16.22 1.30 6.47
CA VAL A 59 -17.59 0.80 6.32
C VAL A 59 -17.53 -0.71 6.15
N HIS A 60 -18.30 -1.45 6.96
CA HIS A 60 -18.50 -2.88 6.74
C HIS A 60 -19.51 -3.10 5.62
N LEU A 61 -19.09 -3.82 4.58
CA LEU A 61 -19.88 -4.12 3.39
C LEU A 61 -20.56 -5.49 3.46
N GLY A 62 -20.49 -6.14 4.63
CA GLY A 62 -21.02 -7.47 4.86
C GLY A 62 -20.05 -8.59 4.47
N VAL A 63 -20.63 -9.78 4.33
CA VAL A 63 -19.89 -11.02 4.02
C VAL A 63 -19.95 -11.29 2.53
N ARG A 64 -18.79 -11.60 1.92
CA ARG A 64 -18.69 -12.00 0.51
C ARG A 64 -17.93 -13.31 0.36
N GLN A 65 -18.11 -13.95 -0.79
CA GLN A 65 -17.42 -15.19 -1.15
C GLN A 65 -16.42 -14.92 -2.28
N SER A 66 -15.26 -15.55 -2.22
CA SER A 66 -14.28 -15.56 -3.31
C SER A 66 -13.42 -16.81 -3.24
N GLN A 67 -13.22 -17.50 -4.36
CA GLN A 67 -12.39 -18.71 -4.45
C GLN A 67 -12.73 -19.79 -3.40
N GLY A 68 -14.03 -19.98 -3.09
CA GLY A 68 -14.48 -20.94 -2.08
C GLY A 68 -14.26 -20.53 -0.62
N ARG A 69 -13.82 -19.30 -0.35
CA ARG A 69 -13.60 -18.73 0.99
C ARG A 69 -14.59 -17.61 1.28
N SER A 70 -14.95 -17.48 2.55
CA SER A 70 -15.85 -16.43 3.06
C SER A 70 -15.07 -15.31 3.74
N PHE A 71 -15.42 -14.06 3.45
CA PHE A 71 -14.72 -12.87 3.91
C PHE A 71 -15.65 -11.84 4.52
N ASP A 72 -15.24 -11.24 5.64
CA ASP A 72 -15.76 -9.96 6.10
C ASP A 72 -15.10 -8.83 5.30
N VAL A 73 -15.91 -7.99 4.64
CA VAL A 73 -15.38 -6.96 3.73
C VAL A 73 -15.51 -5.57 4.35
N LEU A 74 -14.39 -4.87 4.46
CA LEU A 74 -14.31 -3.50 4.94
C LEU A 74 -13.87 -2.57 3.82
N LYS A 75 -14.67 -1.57 3.48
CA LYS A 75 -14.22 -0.44 2.66
C LYS A 75 -13.47 0.54 3.56
N ILE A 76 -12.18 0.72 3.31
CA ILE A 76 -11.31 1.64 4.05
C ILE A 76 -10.92 2.81 3.17
N GLN A 77 -11.11 4.03 3.66
CA GLN A 77 -10.69 5.26 2.98
C GLN A 77 -9.80 6.12 3.90
N PRO A 78 -8.50 6.27 3.61
CA PRO A 78 -7.67 7.23 4.34
C PRO A 78 -8.06 8.67 4.01
N ALA A 79 -7.88 9.60 4.95
CA ALA A 79 -8.18 11.02 4.75
C ALA A 79 -7.44 11.57 3.53
N GLY A 80 -8.17 12.16 2.58
CA GLY A 80 -7.59 12.69 1.33
C GLY A 80 -7.04 11.63 0.37
N GLY A 81 -7.28 10.34 0.63
CA GLY A 81 -6.94 9.24 -0.27
C GLY A 81 -8.16 8.56 -0.88
N LYS A 82 -7.88 7.59 -1.74
CA LYS A 82 -8.80 6.71 -2.44
C LYS A 82 -9.11 5.48 -1.59
N PRO A 83 -10.36 5.00 -1.61
CA PRO A 83 -10.76 3.83 -0.84
C PRO A 83 -10.23 2.51 -1.45
N ARG A 84 -10.12 1.48 -0.62
CA ARG A 84 -9.98 0.08 -1.04
C ARG A 84 -10.86 -0.82 -0.20
N ASP A 85 -11.28 -1.95 -0.76
CA ASP A 85 -11.97 -2.99 -0.02
C ASP A 85 -10.94 -3.98 0.52
N LEU A 86 -10.94 -4.19 1.83
CA LEU A 86 -10.13 -5.17 2.55
C LEU A 86 -11.00 -6.37 2.91
N TRP A 87 -10.62 -7.56 2.47
CA TRP A 87 -11.39 -8.79 2.64
C TRP A 87 -10.68 -9.67 3.67
N PHE A 88 -11.21 -9.71 4.89
CA PHE A 88 -10.69 -10.51 5.99
C PHE A 88 -11.34 -11.88 5.98
N ASP A 89 -10.53 -12.92 5.83
CA ASP A 89 -10.99 -14.31 5.79
C ASP A 89 -11.61 -14.70 7.13
N ARG A 90 -12.83 -15.25 7.11
CA ARG A 90 -13.56 -15.56 8.35
C ARG A 90 -13.05 -16.79 9.08
N GLY A 91 -12.35 -17.69 8.39
CA GLY A 91 -11.77 -18.88 9.01
C GLY A 91 -10.48 -18.56 9.78
N THR A 92 -9.71 -17.59 9.32
CA THR A 92 -8.37 -17.26 9.85
C THR A 92 -8.27 -15.89 10.49
N GLY A 93 -9.21 -14.99 10.23
CA GLY A 93 -9.14 -13.57 10.58
C GLY A 93 -8.09 -12.76 9.80
N LEU A 94 -7.38 -13.39 8.86
CA LEU A 94 -6.28 -12.76 8.11
C LEU A 94 -6.83 -12.01 6.89
N LEU A 95 -6.16 -10.92 6.52
CA LEU A 95 -6.47 -10.21 5.28
C LEU A 95 -6.14 -11.10 4.08
N GLY A 96 -7.14 -11.59 3.37
CA GLY A 96 -6.95 -12.46 2.21
C GLY A 96 -6.85 -11.69 0.90
N LEU A 97 -7.67 -10.64 0.73
CA LEU A 97 -7.69 -9.84 -0.49
C LEU A 97 -7.69 -8.34 -0.19
N VAL A 98 -7.05 -7.59 -1.07
CA VAL A 98 -7.17 -6.13 -1.18
C VAL A 98 -7.68 -5.82 -2.58
N VAL A 99 -8.84 -5.17 -2.68
CA VAL A 99 -9.43 -4.78 -3.96
C VAL A 99 -9.36 -3.27 -4.10
N ASP A 100 -8.61 -2.81 -5.10
CA ASP A 100 -8.52 -1.41 -5.50
C ASP A 100 -9.55 -1.18 -6.62
N ASP A 101 -10.71 -0.66 -6.24
CA ASP A 101 -11.81 -0.33 -7.15
C ASP A 101 -11.95 1.20 -7.25
N ALA A 102 -11.01 1.82 -7.95
CA ALA A 102 -10.96 3.26 -8.14
C ALA A 102 -11.89 3.78 -9.28
N GLY A 103 -12.98 3.07 -9.59
CA GLY A 103 -13.95 3.46 -10.62
C GLY A 103 -13.54 3.11 -12.06
N GLY A 104 -12.66 2.11 -12.22
CA GLY A 104 -12.22 1.55 -13.49
C GLY A 104 -12.10 0.03 -13.39
N ALA A 105 -11.18 -0.57 -14.16
CA ALA A 105 -10.91 -2.00 -14.02
C ALA A 105 -10.23 -2.27 -12.65
N SER A 106 -10.90 -3.04 -11.79
CA SER A 106 -10.45 -3.25 -10.42
C SER A 106 -9.23 -4.19 -10.37
N VAL A 107 -8.20 -3.79 -9.62
CA VAL A 107 -7.04 -4.64 -9.33
C VAL A 107 -7.27 -5.34 -8.00
N THR A 108 -7.13 -6.67 -7.98
CA THR A 108 -7.16 -7.47 -6.76
C THR A 108 -5.75 -7.93 -6.42
N VAL A 109 -5.36 -7.77 -5.15
CA VAL A 109 -4.13 -8.34 -4.59
C VAL A 109 -4.54 -9.40 -3.57
N GLU A 110 -4.19 -10.65 -3.86
CA GLU A 110 -4.32 -11.77 -2.94
C GLU A 110 -3.08 -11.90 -2.07
N LEU A 111 -3.28 -12.03 -0.76
CA LEU A 111 -2.24 -12.19 0.24
C LEU A 111 -2.29 -13.61 0.82
N SER A 112 -1.14 -14.28 0.82
CA SER A 112 -1.01 -15.68 1.24
C SER A 112 0.37 -15.96 1.84
N ASP A 113 0.60 -17.21 2.24
CA ASP A 113 1.83 -17.67 2.89
C ASP A 113 2.16 -16.79 4.12
N TYR A 114 1.19 -16.71 5.04
CA TYR A 114 1.37 -15.94 6.26
C TYR A 114 2.36 -16.64 7.18
N ARG A 115 3.46 -15.97 7.49
CA ARG A 115 4.50 -16.49 8.39
C ARG A 115 4.59 -15.62 9.64
N ARG A 116 4.87 -16.27 10.77
CA ARG A 116 5.09 -15.59 12.05
C ARG A 116 6.53 -15.09 12.11
N ILE A 117 6.71 -13.78 12.20
CA ILE A 117 8.01 -13.14 12.41
C ILE A 117 7.91 -12.34 13.71
N GLY A 118 8.49 -12.87 14.79
CA GLY A 118 8.30 -12.34 16.13
C GLY A 118 6.81 -12.32 16.53
N PRO A 119 6.25 -11.18 16.97
CA PRO A 119 4.86 -11.12 17.44
C PRO A 119 3.83 -10.97 16.30
N VAL A 120 4.24 -10.78 15.05
CA VAL A 120 3.31 -10.46 13.94
C VAL A 120 3.25 -11.58 12.90
N LEU A 121 2.09 -11.71 12.25
CA LEU A 121 1.89 -12.51 11.04
C LEU A 121 2.01 -11.62 9.82
N ILE A 122 2.86 -12.00 8.87
CA ILE A 122 3.15 -11.23 7.66
C ILE A 122 2.88 -12.10 6.43
N PRO A 123 2.18 -11.61 5.39
CA PRO A 123 2.05 -12.34 4.14
C PRO A 123 3.39 -12.35 3.40
N PHE A 124 3.91 -13.53 3.10
CA PHE A 124 5.13 -13.68 2.30
C PHE A 124 4.87 -13.75 0.80
N LYS A 125 3.60 -13.88 0.39
CA LYS A 125 3.22 -13.91 -1.02
C LYS A 125 2.08 -12.95 -1.30
N ALA A 126 2.26 -12.14 -2.34
CA ALA A 126 1.23 -11.24 -2.87
C ALA A 126 1.05 -11.50 -4.37
N LYS A 127 -0.17 -11.81 -4.80
CA LYS A 127 -0.52 -12.04 -6.21
C LYS A 127 -1.53 -10.99 -6.67
N ALA A 128 -1.11 -10.10 -7.55
CA ALA A 128 -1.96 -9.07 -8.16
C ALA A 128 -2.55 -9.57 -9.48
N TYR A 129 -3.84 -9.33 -9.72
CA TYR A 129 -4.53 -9.67 -10.97
C TYR A 129 -5.74 -8.74 -11.21
N GLY A 130 -6.29 -8.77 -12.42
CA GLY A 130 -7.34 -7.83 -12.84
C GLY A 130 -6.79 -6.47 -13.23
N GLY A 131 -7.67 -5.48 -13.35
CA GLY A 131 -7.31 -4.17 -13.89
C GLY A 131 -6.81 -4.27 -15.33
N ASP A 132 -5.80 -3.47 -15.64
CA ASP A 132 -5.10 -3.47 -16.93
C ASP A 132 -3.92 -4.47 -16.98
N LEU A 133 -3.80 -5.37 -16.00
CA LEU A 133 -2.74 -6.38 -15.99
C LEU A 133 -3.00 -7.44 -17.07
N THR A 134 -2.05 -7.58 -18.00
CA THR A 134 -2.11 -8.62 -19.05
C THR A 134 -1.95 -10.04 -18.49
N SER A 135 -1.32 -10.19 -17.34
CA SER A 135 -1.17 -11.45 -16.61
C SER A 135 -1.03 -11.19 -15.10
N PRO A 136 -1.36 -12.18 -14.24
CA PRO A 136 -1.12 -12.04 -12.81
C PRO A 136 0.34 -11.78 -12.47
N GLN A 137 0.60 -10.84 -11.58
CA GLN A 137 1.93 -10.54 -11.07
C GLN A 137 2.11 -11.07 -9.66
N GLU A 138 3.17 -11.83 -9.43
CA GLU A 138 3.48 -12.38 -8.11
C GLU A 138 4.70 -11.69 -7.50
N ARG A 139 4.63 -11.41 -6.20
CA ARG A 139 5.73 -10.93 -5.38
C ARG A 139 5.89 -11.83 -4.18
N VAL A 140 7.13 -12.22 -3.91
CA VAL A 140 7.48 -13.03 -2.74
C VAL A 140 8.43 -12.22 -1.87
N VAL A 141 8.15 -12.19 -0.57
CA VAL A 141 9.04 -11.63 0.44
C VAL A 141 10.09 -12.66 0.76
N GLU A 142 11.35 -12.34 0.54
CA GLU A 142 12.46 -13.25 0.87
C GLU A 142 12.80 -13.20 2.36
N ARG A 143 12.79 -12.00 2.95
CA ARG A 143 13.21 -11.76 4.33
C ARG A 143 12.50 -10.54 4.92
N VAL A 144 12.25 -10.60 6.23
CA VAL A 144 11.76 -9.48 7.02
C VAL A 144 12.68 -9.30 8.24
N ASP A 145 13.17 -8.08 8.42
CA ASP A 145 13.94 -7.67 9.60
C ASP A 145 13.24 -6.52 10.32
N PHE A 146 13.24 -6.55 11.65
CA PHE A 146 12.75 -5.45 12.48
C PHE A 146 13.92 -4.62 12.99
N ILE A 147 14.11 -3.45 12.38
CA ILE A 147 15.16 -2.50 12.75
C ILE A 147 14.57 -1.10 12.96
N PRO A 148 15.19 -0.24 13.77
CA PRO A 148 14.82 1.17 13.83
C PRO A 148 14.80 1.80 12.43
N ALA A 149 13.72 2.51 12.11
CA ALA A 149 13.58 3.17 10.82
C ALA A 149 14.52 4.38 10.72
N ASP A 150 15.42 4.36 9.74
CA ASP A 150 16.19 5.54 9.36
C ASP A 150 15.28 6.55 8.67
N ARG A 151 14.88 7.59 9.42
CA ARG A 151 13.93 8.62 8.96
C ARG A 151 14.42 9.39 7.73
N SER A 152 15.73 9.45 7.49
CA SER A 152 16.29 10.15 6.34
C SER A 152 15.90 9.49 5.01
N LYS A 153 15.52 8.21 5.02
CA LYS A 153 15.08 7.45 3.83
C LYS A 153 13.67 7.81 3.36
N PHE A 154 12.88 8.49 4.20
CA PHE A 154 11.48 8.82 3.92
C PHE A 154 11.27 10.28 3.55
N SER A 155 12.35 11.02 3.30
CA SER A 155 12.33 12.42 2.92
C SER A 155 13.39 12.67 1.84
N LEU A 156 13.17 13.72 1.03
CA LEU A 156 14.23 14.22 0.17
C LEU A 156 15.36 14.77 1.05
N ALA A 157 16.60 14.63 0.59
CA ALA A 157 17.71 15.31 1.24
C ALA A 157 17.44 16.83 1.23
N PRO A 158 17.70 17.54 2.34
CA PRO A 158 17.60 18.99 2.34
C PRO A 158 18.52 19.58 1.27
N PRO A 159 18.13 20.70 0.62
CA PRO A 159 19.00 21.36 -0.35
C PRO A 159 20.34 21.73 0.31
N PRO A 160 21.44 21.80 -0.47
CA PRO A 160 22.72 22.26 0.06
C PRO A 160 22.56 23.63 0.71
N LYS A 161 23.25 23.86 1.84
CA LYS A 161 23.33 25.20 2.43
C LYS A 161 24.00 26.14 1.43
N PRO A 162 23.54 27.40 1.30
CA PRO A 162 24.18 28.39 0.44
C PRO A 162 25.63 28.66 0.86
#